data_AF-A0A022QDS7-F1
#
_entry.id   AF-A0A022QDS7-F1
#
_cell.length_a   1.000
_cell.length_b   1.000
_cell.length_c   1.000
_cell.angle_alpha   90.00
_cell.angle_beta   90.00
_cell.angle_gamma   90.00
#
_symmetry.space_group_name_H-M   'P 1'
#
loop_
_entity.id
_entity.type
_entity.pdbx_description
1 polymer ?
#
loop_
_entity_poly.entity_id
_entity_poly.type
_entity_poly.pdbx_seq_one_letter_code
_entity_poly.pdbx_strand_id
1 'polypeptide(L)'
;MKDVLREMNELKPASNEEEEEEPSENFSTKPEDKPCDEDDDLCDGDLGSDLSPEEMKIVELTTDIVSRTLVVHKDLIRCITLLLQRENSDDISVDSLEKILKVSQRIGVQVDELGACLYPPQEISAIKVAIEKISSLISEVEAELRNLKGCTEDFGEACSGLRSSLRKLGSELGCDLVPEMENLVITD
;
A
#
# COMPACT_ATOMS: atom_id res chain seq x y z
N MET A 1 -4.87 -6.55 -2.13
CA MET A 1 -4.35 -6.02 -0.83
C MET A 1 -3.23 -6.84 -0.17
N LYS A 2 -3.46 -8.01 0.45
CA LYS A 2 -2.33 -8.76 1.09
C LYS A 2 -1.31 -9.28 0.08
N ASP A 3 -1.80 -9.76 -1.06
CA ASP A 3 -0.95 -10.18 -2.18
C ASP A 3 -0.16 -9.00 -2.74
N VAL A 4 -0.84 -7.87 -2.99
CA VAL A 4 -0.19 -6.59 -3.36
C VAL A 4 0.91 -6.21 -2.37
N LEU A 5 0.66 -6.28 -1.06
CA LEU A 5 1.68 -5.98 -0.07
C LEU A 5 2.88 -6.93 -0.17
N ARG A 6 2.64 -8.23 -0.39
CA ARG A 6 3.72 -9.21 -0.60
C ARG A 6 4.55 -8.81 -1.83
N GLU A 7 3.91 -8.58 -2.96
CA GLU A 7 4.55 -8.20 -4.23
C GLU A 7 5.38 -6.91 -4.08
N MET A 8 4.85 -5.89 -3.38
CA MET A 8 5.60 -4.66 -3.11
C MET A 8 6.85 -4.87 -2.25
N ASN A 9 6.88 -5.87 -1.37
CA ASN A 9 8.06 -6.23 -0.58
C ASN A 9 9.10 -7.03 -1.38
N GLU A 10 8.75 -7.51 -2.58
CA GLU A 10 9.65 -8.23 -3.47
C GLU A 10 10.39 -7.29 -4.43
N LEU A 11 9.98 -6.01 -4.52
CA LEU A 11 10.65 -4.97 -5.31
C LEU A 11 12.07 -4.70 -4.78
N LYS A 12 13.04 -4.60 -5.69
CA LYS A 12 14.46 -4.43 -5.37
C LYS A 12 15.00 -3.06 -5.82
N PRO A 13 15.93 -2.47 -5.06
CA PRO A 13 16.65 -1.28 -5.49
C PRO A 13 17.63 -1.63 -6.62
N ALA A 14 18.09 -0.60 -7.32
CA ALA A 14 19.17 -0.76 -8.26
C ALA A 14 20.43 -1.30 -7.59
N SER A 15 20.98 -2.36 -8.18
CA SER A 15 22.26 -2.93 -7.81
C SER A 15 23.31 -1.86 -8.10
N ASN A 16 24.00 -1.40 -7.06
CA ASN A 16 25.24 -0.67 -7.27
C ASN A 16 26.21 -1.65 -7.94
N GLU A 17 26.45 -1.51 -9.24
CA GLU A 17 27.61 -2.11 -9.89
C GLU A 17 28.88 -1.46 -9.32
N GLU A 18 29.24 -1.82 -8.08
CA GLU A 18 30.58 -1.65 -7.54
C GLU A 18 31.38 -2.90 -7.90
N GLU A 19 32.09 -2.80 -9.03
CA GLU A 19 33.41 -3.38 -9.28
C GLU A 19 33.67 -4.81 -8.75
N GLU A 20 33.30 -5.81 -9.56
CA GLU A 20 34.17 -6.99 -9.68
C GLU A 20 35.15 -6.73 -10.86
N GLU A 21 36.09 -5.81 -10.66
CA GLU A 21 37.36 -5.89 -11.39
C GLU A 21 38.12 -7.11 -10.87
N GLU A 22 37.89 -8.26 -11.49
CA GLU A 22 38.77 -9.43 -11.36
C GLU A 22 40.17 -9.08 -11.90
N PRO A 23 41.25 -9.13 -11.08
CA PRO A 23 42.59 -8.98 -11.58
C PRO A 23 43.19 -10.37 -11.78
N SER A 24 43.37 -10.85 -13.02
CA SER A 24 44.56 -11.66 -13.34
C SER A 24 44.73 -11.98 -14.83
N GLU A 25 45.83 -11.43 -15.35
CA GLU A 25 46.86 -12.06 -16.18
C GLU A 25 46.47 -12.98 -17.35
N ASN A 26 46.83 -12.50 -18.55
CA ASN A 26 47.12 -13.25 -19.76
C ASN A 26 47.76 -14.64 -19.51
N PHE A 27 47.25 -15.72 -20.12
CA PHE A 27 48.06 -16.58 -21.00
C PHE A 27 47.20 -17.54 -21.85
N SER A 28 47.66 -17.73 -23.08
CA SER A 28 47.12 -18.56 -24.16
C SER A 28 47.15 -20.07 -23.85
N THR A 29 46.14 -20.85 -24.28
CA THR A 29 46.20 -22.00 -25.25
C THR A 29 45.02 -22.99 -25.05
N LYS A 30 44.28 -23.25 -26.15
CA LYS A 30 43.38 -24.35 -26.61
C LYS A 30 42.89 -25.54 -25.71
N PRO A 31 41.77 -26.21 -26.10
CA PRO A 31 40.78 -26.83 -25.20
C PRO A 31 40.86 -28.36 -25.09
N GLU A 32 40.44 -28.92 -23.94
CA GLU A 32 40.02 -30.33 -23.81
C GLU A 32 38.89 -30.49 -22.76
N ASP A 33 37.79 -31.08 -23.22
CA ASP A 33 36.76 -31.91 -22.57
C ASP A 33 36.37 -31.72 -21.10
N LYS A 34 35.11 -31.32 -20.91
CA LYS A 34 34.16 -31.85 -19.90
C LYS A 34 32.72 -31.44 -20.26
N PRO A 35 31.72 -32.36 -20.21
CA PRO A 35 30.33 -31.95 -20.12
C PRO A 35 30.09 -31.54 -18.66
N CYS A 36 29.97 -30.24 -18.42
CA CYS A 36 29.46 -29.73 -17.16
C CYS A 36 27.94 -29.75 -17.23
N ASP A 37 27.36 -30.28 -16.16
CA ASP A 37 25.93 -30.52 -15.97
C ASP A 37 25.08 -29.28 -16.29
N GLU A 38 23.97 -29.54 -16.98
CA GLU A 38 22.86 -28.61 -17.16
C GLU A 38 22.18 -28.39 -15.79
N ASP A 39 22.77 -27.56 -14.94
CA ASP A 39 22.12 -27.10 -13.71
C ASP A 39 21.91 -25.58 -13.75
N ASP A 40 20.63 -25.22 -13.70
CA ASP A 40 20.06 -23.98 -13.20
C ASP A 40 20.56 -22.65 -13.77
N ASP A 41 20.17 -22.38 -15.02
CA ASP A 41 19.86 -21.01 -15.43
C ASP A 41 18.35 -20.87 -15.65
N LEU A 42 17.61 -21.12 -14.56
CA LEU A 42 16.29 -20.53 -14.36
C LEU A 42 16.48 -19.02 -14.18
N CYS A 43 16.75 -18.33 -15.29
CA CYS A 43 16.58 -16.89 -15.40
C CYS A 43 15.08 -16.59 -15.41
N ASP A 44 14.44 -16.89 -14.28
CA ASP A 44 13.04 -16.61 -14.01
C ASP A 44 12.98 -15.23 -13.35
N GLY A 45 12.54 -14.24 -14.13
CA GLY A 45 12.01 -12.99 -13.60
C GLY A 45 12.97 -11.80 -13.60
N ASP A 46 13.41 -11.37 -14.78
CA ASP A 46 13.74 -9.96 -15.03
C ASP A 46 12.46 -9.11 -14.93
N LEU A 47 11.93 -9.01 -13.71
CA LEU A 47 10.81 -8.13 -13.35
C LEU A 47 11.34 -6.73 -13.12
N GLY A 48 11.67 -6.06 -14.21
CA GLY A 48 11.90 -4.62 -14.25
C GLY A 48 13.27 -4.21 -13.73
N SER A 49 13.90 -3.30 -14.47
CA SER A 49 15.10 -2.60 -14.05
C SER A 49 14.95 -2.06 -12.62
N ASP A 50 15.69 -2.64 -11.69
CA ASP A 50 16.44 -1.95 -10.64
C ASP A 50 15.99 -0.49 -10.37
N LEU A 51 15.21 -0.31 -9.29
CA LEU A 51 14.61 0.98 -8.91
C LEU A 51 15.68 1.98 -8.46
N SER A 52 15.60 3.23 -8.93
CA SER A 52 16.43 4.31 -8.37
C SER A 52 16.17 4.52 -6.87
N PRO A 53 17.10 5.12 -6.12
CA PRO A 53 16.89 5.42 -4.70
C PRO A 53 15.61 6.25 -4.44
N GLU A 54 15.29 7.17 -5.35
CA GLU A 54 14.07 7.97 -5.30
C GLU A 54 12.80 7.14 -5.51
N GLU A 55 12.81 6.25 -6.51
CA GLU A 55 11.69 5.33 -6.77
C GLU A 55 11.51 4.30 -5.66
N MET A 56 12.61 3.80 -5.09
CA MET A 56 12.56 2.86 -3.97
C MET A 56 11.96 3.51 -2.72
N LYS A 57 12.26 4.78 -2.47
CA LYS A 57 11.64 5.55 -1.38
C LYS A 57 10.12 5.67 -1.55
N ILE A 58 9.63 5.81 -2.79
CA ILE A 58 8.19 5.82 -3.09
C ILE A 58 7.59 4.44 -2.80
N VAL A 59 8.27 3.35 -3.17
CA VAL A 59 7.85 1.98 -2.82
C VAL A 59 7.71 1.81 -1.31
N GLU A 60 8.73 2.16 -0.53
CA GLU A 60 8.70 2.03 0.94
C GLU A 60 7.54 2.78 1.60
N LEU A 61 7.31 4.03 1.18
CA LEU A 61 6.20 4.85 1.68
C LEU A 61 4.84 4.26 1.30
N THR A 62 4.72 3.75 0.08
CA THR A 62 3.47 3.13 -0.39
C THR A 62 3.23 1.80 0.34
N THR A 63 4.28 1.02 0.60
CA THR A 63 4.23 -0.22 1.39
C THR A 63 3.73 0.03 2.81
N ASP A 64 4.18 1.11 3.47
CA ASP A 64 3.65 1.53 4.78
C ASP A 64 2.16 1.91 4.70
N ILE A 65 1.73 2.61 3.64
CA ILE A 65 0.31 2.94 3.41
C ILE A 65 -0.55 1.69 3.25
N VAL A 66 -0.13 0.72 2.43
CA VAL A 66 -0.89 -0.53 2.23
C VAL A 66 -0.94 -1.34 3.52
N SER A 67 0.16 -1.40 4.27
CA SER A 67 0.22 -2.06 5.59
C SER A 67 -0.74 -1.42 6.58
N ARG A 68 -0.77 -0.09 6.67
CA ARG A 68 -1.71 0.65 7.54
C ARG A 68 -3.15 0.52 7.08
N THR A 69 -3.39 0.46 5.77
CA THR A 69 -4.73 0.20 5.22
C THR A 69 -5.27 -1.16 5.66
N LEU A 70 -4.41 -2.19 5.73
CA LEU A 70 -4.78 -3.49 6.29
C LEU A 70 -5.09 -3.41 7.78
N VAL A 71 -4.35 -2.61 8.55
CA VAL A 71 -4.65 -2.38 9.99
C VAL A 71 -6.03 -1.74 10.15
N VAL A 72 -6.33 -0.69 9.37
CA VAL A 72 -7.66 -0.04 9.38
C VAL A 72 -8.77 -1.04 9.04
N HIS A 73 -8.60 -1.88 8.01
CA HIS A 73 -9.61 -2.89 7.66
C HIS A 73 -9.79 -3.94 8.75
N LYS A 74 -8.68 -4.38 9.38
CA LYS A 74 -8.73 -5.31 10.51
C LYS A 74 -9.54 -4.72 11.67
N ASP A 75 -9.29 -3.46 12.02
CA ASP A 75 -10.01 -2.79 13.10
C ASP A 75 -11.46 -2.43 12.72
N LEU A 76 -11.74 -2.14 11.45
CA LEU A 76 -13.11 -2.00 10.94
C LEU A 76 -13.92 -3.28 11.14
N ILE A 77 -13.36 -4.43 10.75
CA ILE A 77 -14.00 -5.74 10.94
C ILE A 77 -14.28 -5.98 12.43
N ARG A 78 -13.33 -5.64 13.30
CA ARG A 78 -13.52 -5.73 14.76
C ARG A 78 -14.65 -4.82 15.24
N CYS A 79 -14.71 -3.57 14.80
CA CYS A 79 -15.78 -2.63 15.16
C CYS A 79 -17.16 -3.15 14.73
N ILE A 80 -17.28 -3.64 13.50
CA ILE A 80 -18.53 -4.25 12.99
C ILE A 80 -18.89 -5.50 13.80
N THR A 81 -17.91 -6.35 14.12
CA THR A 81 -18.15 -7.56 14.93
C THR A 81 -18.70 -7.20 16.31
N LEU A 82 -18.12 -6.20 16.98
CA LEU A 82 -18.59 -5.71 18.28
C LEU A 82 -19.99 -5.08 18.19
N LEU A 83 -20.27 -4.34 17.12
CA LEU A 83 -21.60 -3.80 16.86
C LEU A 83 -22.65 -4.92 16.75
N LEU A 84 -22.38 -5.94 15.94
CA LEU A 84 -23.31 -7.06 15.72
C LEU A 84 -23.53 -7.92 16.98
N GLN A 85 -22.58 -7.92 17.91
CA GLN A 85 -22.70 -8.65 19.19
C GLN A 85 -23.50 -7.90 20.25
N ARG A 86 -23.91 -6.65 19.98
CA ARG A 86 -24.69 -5.85 20.93
C ARG A 86 -26.12 -6.36 21.04
N GLU A 87 -26.68 -6.32 22.25
CA GLU A 87 -28.04 -6.79 22.57
C GLU A 87 -29.16 -6.13 21.74
N ASN A 88 -28.91 -4.96 21.14
CA ASN A 88 -29.83 -4.23 20.26
C ASN A 88 -29.34 -4.18 18.80
N SER A 89 -28.83 -5.31 18.26
CA SER A 89 -28.29 -5.37 16.89
C SER A 89 -29.33 -5.08 15.80
N ASP A 90 -30.64 -5.17 16.11
CA ASP A 90 -31.74 -4.90 15.18
C ASP A 90 -31.80 -3.43 14.72
N ASP A 91 -31.16 -2.52 15.47
CA ASP A 91 -31.05 -1.09 15.11
C ASP A 91 -29.91 -0.81 14.10
N ILE A 92 -29.10 -1.81 13.75
CA ILE A 92 -28.00 -1.64 12.80
C ILE A 92 -28.58 -1.57 11.39
N SER A 93 -28.41 -0.41 10.74
CA SER A 93 -28.83 -0.21 9.37
C SER A 93 -28.05 -1.11 8.40
N VAL A 94 -28.76 -2.00 7.72
CA VAL A 94 -28.22 -2.81 6.62
C VAL A 94 -27.65 -1.91 5.51
N ASP A 95 -28.30 -0.78 5.22
CA ASP A 95 -27.83 0.18 4.23
C ASP A 95 -26.46 0.76 4.59
N SER A 96 -26.23 1.11 5.87
CA SER A 96 -24.92 1.57 6.33
C SER A 96 -23.86 0.49 6.27
N LEU A 97 -24.19 -0.77 6.60
CA LEU A 97 -23.25 -1.90 6.42
C LEU A 97 -22.90 -2.13 4.93
N GLU A 98 -23.89 -2.02 4.05
CA GLU A 98 -23.66 -2.14 2.60
C GLU A 98 -22.79 -0.99 2.07
N LYS A 99 -22.99 0.24 2.55
CA LYS A 99 -22.11 1.37 2.22
C LYS A 99 -20.69 1.12 2.68
N ILE A 100 -20.48 0.70 3.93
CA ILE A 100 -19.15 0.38 4.46
C ILE A 100 -18.47 -0.69 3.60
N LEU A 101 -19.20 -1.73 3.19
CA LEU A 101 -18.68 -2.77 2.29
C LEU A 101 -18.24 -2.18 0.94
N LYS A 102 -19.08 -1.34 0.31
CA LYS A 102 -18.75 -0.68 -0.97
C LYS A 102 -17.56 0.25 -0.87
N VAL A 103 -17.42 0.99 0.24
CA VAL A 103 -16.25 1.84 0.48
C VAL A 103 -14.98 0.98 0.64
N SER A 104 -15.06 -0.10 1.42
CA SER A 104 -13.94 -1.04 1.62
C SER A 104 -13.47 -1.66 0.30
N GLN A 105 -14.40 -2.04 -0.58
CA GLN A 105 -14.08 -2.53 -1.92
C GLN A 105 -13.39 -1.46 -2.77
N ARG A 106 -13.88 -0.21 -2.75
CA ARG A 106 -13.25 0.92 -3.44
C ARG A 106 -11.81 1.17 -2.95
N ILE A 107 -11.56 1.03 -1.63
CA ILE A 107 -10.20 1.11 -1.09
C ILE A 107 -9.32 -0.01 -1.65
N GLY A 108 -9.84 -1.25 -1.69
CA GLY A 108 -9.15 -2.38 -2.31
C GLY A 108 -8.69 -2.10 -3.74
N VAL A 109 -9.58 -1.52 -4.57
CA VAL A 109 -9.24 -1.10 -5.94
C VAL A 109 -8.11 -0.07 -5.97
N GLN A 110 -8.10 0.91 -5.05
CA GLN A 110 -7.00 1.88 -5.00
C GLN A 110 -5.69 1.26 -4.52
N VAL A 111 -5.73 0.25 -3.64
CA VAL A 111 -4.53 -0.48 -3.23
C VAL A 111 -3.96 -1.29 -4.40
N ASP A 112 -4.81 -1.95 -5.17
CA ASP A 112 -4.36 -2.72 -6.34
C ASP A 112 -3.77 -1.77 -7.41
N GLU A 113 -4.36 -0.59 -7.62
CA GLU A 113 -3.79 0.49 -8.46
C GLU A 113 -2.42 0.93 -7.95
N LEU A 114 -2.28 1.21 -6.64
CA LEU A 114 -1.00 1.58 -6.05
C LEU A 114 0.07 0.53 -6.32
N GLY A 115 -0.25 -0.76 -6.19
CA GLY A 115 0.68 -1.85 -6.48
C GLY A 115 1.16 -1.84 -7.93
N ALA A 116 0.24 -1.64 -8.88
CA ALA A 116 0.57 -1.60 -10.30
C ALA A 116 1.44 -0.39 -10.68
N CYS A 117 1.18 0.79 -10.09
CA CYS A 117 1.90 2.03 -10.40
C CYS A 117 3.36 2.07 -9.91
N LEU A 118 3.81 1.08 -9.12
CA LEU A 118 5.16 1.04 -8.55
C LEU A 118 6.18 0.32 -9.41
N TYR A 119 5.73 -0.42 -10.43
CA TYR A 119 6.64 -1.01 -11.40
C TYR A 119 7.26 0.07 -12.31
N PRO A 120 8.55 -0.04 -12.68
CA PRO A 120 9.19 0.94 -13.55
C PRO A 120 8.55 1.05 -14.95
N PRO A 121 8.44 2.27 -15.54
CA PRO A 121 8.60 3.56 -14.87
C PRO A 121 7.39 3.87 -13.96
N GLN A 122 7.63 4.36 -12.75
CA GLN A 122 6.56 4.61 -11.79
C GLN A 122 5.54 5.66 -12.26
N GLU A 123 4.25 5.37 -12.11
CA GLU A 123 3.16 6.23 -12.55
C GLU A 123 2.78 7.28 -11.49
N ILE A 124 3.66 8.25 -11.25
CA ILE A 124 3.53 9.26 -10.18
C ILE A 124 2.16 9.95 -10.12
N SER A 125 1.59 10.32 -11.27
CA SER A 125 0.28 10.96 -11.34
C SER A 125 -0.85 10.04 -10.85
N ALA A 126 -0.77 8.75 -11.17
CA ALA A 126 -1.75 7.76 -10.73
C ALA A 126 -1.61 7.48 -9.23
N ILE A 127 -0.37 7.40 -8.71
CA ILE A 127 -0.10 7.27 -7.27
C ILE A 127 -0.76 8.42 -6.50
N LYS A 128 -0.59 9.67 -6.95
CA LYS A 128 -1.22 10.86 -6.33
C LYS A 128 -2.74 10.73 -6.26
N VAL A 129 -3.37 10.35 -7.37
CA VAL A 129 -4.83 10.18 -7.44
C VAL A 129 -5.29 9.05 -6.51
N ALA A 130 -4.55 7.95 -6.45
CA ALA A 130 -4.89 6.82 -5.59
C ALA A 130 -4.83 7.19 -4.10
N ILE A 131 -3.77 7.90 -3.65
CA ILE A 131 -3.66 8.31 -2.22
C ILE A 131 -4.72 9.33 -1.81
N GLU A 132 -5.11 10.25 -2.71
CA GLU A 132 -6.22 11.19 -2.47
C GLU A 132 -7.55 10.44 -2.30
N LYS A 133 -7.83 9.48 -3.19
CA LYS A 133 -9.03 8.65 -3.10
C LYS A 133 -9.05 7.80 -1.84
N ILE A 134 -7.94 7.17 -1.46
CA ILE A 134 -7.85 6.42 -0.18
C ILE A 134 -8.14 7.35 0.99
N SER A 135 -7.54 8.54 1.03
CA SER A 135 -7.78 9.52 2.10
C SER A 135 -9.27 9.86 2.25
N SER A 136 -9.95 10.16 1.13
CA SER A 136 -11.39 10.45 1.10
C SER A 136 -12.25 9.25 1.54
N LEU A 137 -11.96 8.06 1.01
CA LEU A 137 -12.71 6.83 1.33
C LEU A 137 -12.59 6.46 2.81
N ILE A 138 -11.42 6.68 3.45
CA ILE A 138 -11.24 6.42 4.88
C ILE A 138 -12.10 7.35 5.73
N SER A 139 -12.24 8.63 5.33
CA SER A 139 -13.18 9.55 5.98
C SER A 139 -14.64 9.10 5.80
N GLU A 140 -15.00 8.55 4.65
CA GLU A 140 -16.34 7.98 4.41
C GLU A 140 -16.63 6.78 5.33
N VAL A 141 -15.66 5.86 5.51
CA VAL A 141 -15.80 4.72 6.46
C VAL A 141 -15.98 5.22 7.89
N GLU A 142 -15.12 6.15 8.33
CA GLU A 142 -15.20 6.70 9.69
C GLU A 142 -16.56 7.36 9.95
N ALA A 143 -17.07 8.13 9.00
CA ALA A 143 -18.37 8.79 9.12
C ALA A 143 -19.51 7.79 9.26
N GLU A 144 -19.57 6.76 8.40
CA GLU A 144 -20.61 5.71 8.49
C GLU A 144 -20.50 4.93 9.81
N LEU A 145 -19.29 4.59 10.26
CA LEU A 145 -19.09 3.88 11.52
C LEU A 145 -19.46 4.74 12.74
N ARG A 146 -19.21 6.05 12.68
CA ARG A 146 -19.64 7.03 13.70
C ARG A 146 -21.17 7.11 13.77
N ASN A 147 -21.86 7.13 12.62
CA ASN A 147 -23.33 7.11 12.56
C ASN A 147 -23.92 5.85 13.20
N LEU A 148 -23.24 4.71 13.03
CA LEU A 148 -23.59 3.45 13.68
C LEU A 148 -23.18 3.37 15.16
N LYS A 149 -22.52 4.40 15.71
CA LYS A 149 -21.95 4.43 17.07
C LYS A 149 -21.00 3.24 17.32
N GLY A 150 -20.29 2.79 16.27
CA GLY A 150 -19.38 1.65 16.32
C GLY A 150 -17.90 2.01 16.33
N CYS A 151 -17.56 3.29 16.32
CA CYS A 151 -16.18 3.74 16.29
C CYS A 151 -15.49 3.42 17.63
N THR A 152 -14.33 2.77 17.56
CA THR A 152 -13.46 2.50 18.71
C THR A 152 -12.23 3.41 18.69
N GLU A 153 -11.58 3.57 19.83
CA GLU A 153 -10.34 4.36 19.94
C GLU A 153 -9.25 3.82 19.01
N ASP A 154 -8.99 2.50 19.04
CA ASP A 154 -7.92 1.94 18.19
C ASP A 154 -8.24 2.07 16.69
N PHE A 155 -9.52 2.04 16.29
CA PHE A 155 -9.89 2.29 14.88
C PHE A 155 -9.58 3.74 14.48
N GLY A 156 -9.93 4.71 15.34
CA GLY A 156 -9.57 6.11 15.14
C GLY A 156 -8.06 6.32 15.04
N GLU A 157 -7.28 5.69 15.93
CA GLU A 157 -5.82 5.73 15.90
C GLU A 157 -5.26 5.14 14.60
N ALA A 158 -5.77 3.98 14.16
CA ALA A 158 -5.37 3.36 12.90
C ALA A 158 -5.62 4.29 11.70
N CYS A 159 -6.77 4.94 11.65
CA CYS A 159 -7.11 5.90 10.59
C CYS A 159 -6.23 7.17 10.64
N SER A 160 -5.97 7.72 11.83
CA SER A 160 -5.02 8.83 12.00
C SER A 160 -3.60 8.47 11.57
N GLY A 161 -3.16 7.25 11.88
CA GLY A 161 -1.89 6.68 11.43
C GLY A 161 -1.82 6.60 9.90
N LEU A 162 -2.84 6.03 9.26
CA LEU A 162 -2.92 5.94 7.79
C LEU A 162 -2.88 7.33 7.13
N ARG A 163 -3.66 8.30 7.63
CA ARG A 163 -3.65 9.68 7.11
C ARG A 163 -2.28 10.35 7.22
N SER A 164 -1.54 10.05 8.28
CA SER A 164 -0.19 10.58 8.46
C SER A 164 0.77 10.04 7.41
N SER A 165 0.69 8.75 7.09
CA SER A 165 1.49 8.13 6.02
C SER A 165 1.09 8.61 4.64
N LEU A 166 -0.22 8.76 4.36
CA LEU A 166 -0.71 9.35 3.12
C LEU A 166 -0.15 10.76 2.93
N ARG A 167 -0.16 11.61 3.96
CA ARG A 167 0.45 12.95 3.90
C ARG A 167 1.95 12.89 3.63
N LYS A 168 2.67 11.96 4.28
CA LYS A 168 4.12 11.80 4.09
C LYS A 168 4.44 11.46 2.64
N LEU A 169 3.71 10.52 2.02
CA LEU A 169 3.87 10.22 0.60
C LEU A 169 3.44 11.40 -0.28
N GLY A 170 2.33 12.07 0.04
CA GLY A 170 1.91 13.27 -0.68
C GLY A 170 3.00 14.34 -0.74
N SER A 171 3.64 14.64 0.40
CA SER A 171 4.77 15.58 0.47
C SER A 171 5.97 15.13 -0.38
N GLU A 172 6.30 13.83 -0.38
CA GLU A 172 7.37 13.27 -1.23
C GLU A 172 7.06 13.49 -2.72
N LEU A 173 5.81 13.32 -3.11
CA LEU A 173 5.36 13.48 -4.49
C LEU A 173 5.08 14.95 -4.86
N GLY A 174 5.16 15.89 -3.90
CA GLY A 174 4.82 17.29 -4.09
C GLY A 174 3.32 17.55 -4.31
N CYS A 175 2.44 16.82 -3.62
CA CYS A 175 1.02 17.16 -3.51
C CYS A 175 0.58 17.34 -2.04
N ASP A 176 -0.26 18.36 -1.80
CA ASP A 176 -0.84 18.60 -0.48
C ASP A 176 -2.18 17.86 -0.36
N LEU A 177 -2.19 16.81 0.46
CA LEU A 177 -3.43 16.20 0.93
C LEU A 177 -4.05 17.13 1.98
N VAL A 178 -4.80 18.14 1.51
CA VAL A 178 -5.49 19.07 2.40
C VAL A 178 -6.55 18.29 3.19
N PRO A 179 -6.59 18.40 4.52
CA PRO A 179 -7.72 17.88 5.29
C PRO A 179 -8.98 18.62 4.82
N GLU A 180 -9.99 17.91 4.33
CA GLU A 180 -11.33 18.50 4.23
C GLU A 180 -11.73 18.96 5.63
N MET A 181 -11.71 20.27 5.87
CA MET A 181 -12.13 20.85 7.14
C MET A 181 -13.63 20.57 7.29
N GLU A 182 -13.98 19.61 8.16
CA GLU A 182 -15.34 19.45 8.66
C GLU A 182 -15.70 20.72 9.46
N ASN A 183 -16.35 21.68 8.80
CA ASN A 183 -17.06 22.78 9.46
C ASN A 183 -18.27 22.21 10.22
N LEU A 184 -18.03 21.63 11.39
CA LEU A 184 -19.08 21.37 12.37
C LEU A 184 -19.36 22.68 13.12
N VAL A 185 -20.26 23.48 12.57
CA VAL A 185 -20.92 24.56 13.30
C VAL A 185 -21.72 23.92 14.43
N ILE A 186 -21.24 24.11 15.67
CA ILE A 186 -22.01 23.88 16.88
C ILE A 186 -23.01 25.03 16.97
N THR A 187 -24.29 24.75 16.75
CA THR A 187 -25.37 25.64 17.20
C THR A 187 -25.88 25.14 18.54
N ASP A 188 -25.77 26.01 19.55
CA ASP A 188 -26.30 25.88 20.91
C ASP A 188 -27.82 25.66 20.97
#